data_AF-A0A3N5AL01-F1
#
_entry.id   AF-A0A3N5AL01-F1
#
_cell.length_a   1.000
_cell.length_b   1.000
_cell.length_c   1.000
_cell.angle_alpha   90.00
_cell.angle_beta   90.00
_cell.angle_gamma   90.00
#
_symmetry.space_group_name_H-M   'P 1'
#
loop_
_entity.id
_entity.type
_entity.pdbx_description
1 polymer ?
#
loop_
_entity_poly.entity_id
_entity_poly.type
_entity_poly.pdbx_seq_one_letter_code
_entity_poly.pdbx_strand_id
1 'polypeptide(L)'
;MALRMLGKDPNSPNGNSPTVYLDEETDRYLVQGFKVVDEERLAQLNLPAHETVVDIPRYMAKFFLAIDTDPATAIPDPEEKKGAGPNV
;
A
#
# COMPACT_ATOMS: atom_id res chain seq x y z
N MET A 1 15.92 3.74 -5.78
CA MET A 1 14.99 2.74 -5.21
C MET A 1 15.46 2.36 -3.82
N ALA A 2 14.79 2.86 -2.78
CA ALA A 2 15.06 2.50 -1.38
C ALA A 2 13.83 1.80 -0.79
N LEU A 3 13.77 0.47 -0.91
CA LEU A 3 12.74 -0.33 -0.26
C LEU A 3 13.17 -0.66 1.17
N ARG A 4 12.43 -0.13 2.15
CA ARG A 4 12.60 -0.46 3.56
C ARG A 4 11.60 -1.53 3.97
N MET A 5 12.10 -2.70 4.39
CA MET A 5 11.23 -3.74 4.96
C MET A 5 10.71 -3.30 6.32
N LEU A 6 9.39 -3.21 6.48
CA LEU A 6 8.74 -2.81 7.74
C LEU A 6 8.39 -4.00 8.62
N GLY A 7 8.06 -5.14 8.01
CA GLY A 7 7.72 -6.33 8.78
C GLY A 7 7.32 -7.51 7.93
N LYS A 8 7.45 -8.68 8.54
CA LYS A 8 7.14 -9.98 7.97
C LYS A 8 6.30 -10.78 8.95
N ASP A 9 5.41 -11.62 8.44
CA ASP A 9 4.59 -12.48 9.29
C ASP A 9 5.46 -13.48 10.07
N PRO A 10 5.51 -13.40 11.41
CA PRO A 10 6.28 -14.33 12.22
C PRO A 10 5.65 -15.74 12.27
N ASN A 11 4.37 -15.87 11.92
CA ASN A 11 3.65 -17.14 11.96
C ASN A 11 3.61 -17.85 10.59
N SER A 12 4.31 -17.32 9.58
CA SER A 12 4.31 -17.89 8.24
C SER A 12 4.95 -19.29 8.25
N PRO A 13 4.21 -20.38 7.93
CA PRO A 13 4.69 -21.75 8.12
C PRO A 13 5.94 -22.10 7.29
N ASN A 14 6.18 -21.37 6.18
CA ASN A 14 7.37 -21.52 5.33
C ASN A 14 8.19 -20.23 5.21
N GLY A 15 7.94 -19.25 6.08
CA GLY A 15 8.78 -18.07 6.22
C GLY A 15 8.92 -17.20 4.97
N ASN A 16 7.96 -17.18 4.04
CA ASN A 16 8.09 -16.43 2.78
C ASN A 16 7.10 -15.26 2.63
N SER A 17 5.96 -15.28 3.30
CA SER A 17 4.89 -14.29 3.11
C SER A 17 3.87 -14.35 4.24
N PRO A 18 3.15 -13.25 4.54
CA PRO A 18 3.27 -11.92 3.92
C PRO A 18 4.41 -11.03 4.46
N THR A 19 4.79 -9.99 3.70
CA THR A 19 5.82 -8.99 4.05
C THR A 19 5.41 -7.60 3.54
N VAL A 20 5.63 -6.57 4.35
CA VAL A 20 5.32 -5.17 4.04
C VAL A 20 6.62 -4.40 3.88
N TYR A 21 6.72 -3.64 2.79
CA TYR A 21 7.81 -2.73 2.48
C TYR A 21 7.26 -1.31 2.31
N LEU A 22 8.06 -0.32 2.69
CA LEU A 22 7.88 1.08 2.30
C LEU A 22 8.86 1.38 1.18
N ASP A 23 8.35 1.89 0.06
CA ASP A 23 9.16 2.58 -0.92
C ASP A 23 9.36 4.02 -0.46
N GLU A 24 10.55 4.33 0.07
CA GLU A 24 10.87 5.65 0.60
C GLU A 24 10.98 6.72 -0.50
N GLU A 25 11.05 6.34 -1.78
CA GLU A 25 11.10 7.31 -2.88
C GLU A 25 9.71 7.75 -3.35
N THR A 26 8.74 6.84 -3.33
CA THR A 26 7.38 7.12 -3.79
C THR A 26 6.37 7.30 -2.66
N ASP A 27 6.79 7.05 -1.42
CA ASP A 27 5.95 7.00 -0.22
C ASP A 27 4.78 6.02 -0.37
N ARG A 28 5.06 4.84 -0.95
CA ARG A 28 4.06 3.79 -1.21
C ARG A 28 4.40 2.51 -0.47
N TYR A 29 3.37 1.79 -0.03
CA TYR A 29 3.55 0.44 0.49
C TYR A 29 3.57 -0.59 -0.63
N LEU A 30 4.54 -1.51 -0.57
CA LEU A 30 4.53 -2.73 -1.35
C LEU A 30 4.25 -3.90 -0.41
N VAL A 31 3.28 -4.73 -0.76
CA VAL A 31 2.85 -5.86 0.05
C VAL A 31 3.07 -7.15 -0.73
N GLN A 32 3.96 -8.00 -0.22
CA GLN A 32 4.15 -9.36 -0.73
C GLN A 32 3.25 -10.30 0.06
N GLY A 33 2.43 -11.09 -0.62
CA GLY A 33 1.48 -12.00 0.02
C GLY A 33 1.02 -13.12 -0.91
N PHE A 34 0.05 -13.91 -0.46
CA PHE A 34 -0.57 -14.94 -1.29
C PHE A 34 -1.62 -14.30 -2.19
N LYS A 35 -1.54 -14.54 -3.48
CA LYS A 35 -2.57 -14.07 -4.42
C LYS A 35 -3.91 -14.72 -4.08
N VAL A 36 -4.96 -13.92 -3.98
CA VAL A 36 -6.33 -14.44 -3.85
C VAL A 36 -6.75 -15.02 -5.20
N VAL A 37 -7.09 -16.31 -5.22
CA VAL A 37 -7.56 -17.04 -6.40
C VAL A 37 -9.00 -17.53 -6.27
N ASP A 38 -9.62 -17.27 -5.11
CA ASP A 38 -11.01 -17.60 -4.81
C ASP A 38 -11.94 -16.65 -5.58
N GLU A 39 -12.68 -17.19 -6.56
CA GLU A 39 -13.55 -16.41 -7.44
C GLU A 39 -14.71 -15.75 -6.70
N GLU A 40 -15.25 -16.38 -5.64
CA GLU A 40 -16.35 -15.81 -4.85
C GLU A 40 -15.90 -14.60 -4.04
N ARG A 41 -14.66 -14.62 -3.52
CA ARG A 41 -14.05 -13.46 -2.87
C ARG A 41 -13.72 -12.37 -3.87
N LEU A 42 -13.18 -12.72 -5.02
CA LEU A 42 -12.84 -11.75 -6.07
C LEU A 42 -14.08 -11.07 -6.65
N ALA A 43 -15.19 -11.80 -6.81
CA ALA A 43 -16.45 -11.25 -7.31
C ALA A 43 -17.08 -10.19 -6.37
N GLN A 44 -16.67 -10.13 -5.10
CA GLN A 44 -17.09 -9.09 -4.16
C GLN A 44 -16.30 -7.79 -4.31
N LEU A 45 -15.23 -7.79 -5.11
CA LEU A 45 -14.36 -6.64 -5.35
C LEU A 45 -14.57 -6.13 -6.77
N ASN A 46 -14.50 -4.80 -6.95
CA ASN A 46 -14.45 -4.21 -8.28
C ASN A 46 -12.99 -4.18 -8.75
N LEU A 47 -12.50 -5.29 -9.32
CA LEU A 47 -11.09 -5.50 -9.66
C LEU A 47 -10.86 -5.36 -11.19
N PRO A 48 -10.24 -4.25 -11.67
CA PRO A 48 -9.77 -4.12 -13.04
C PRO A 48 -8.74 -5.18 -13.42
N ALA A 49 -8.62 -5.47 -14.72
CA ALA A 49 -7.72 -6.51 -15.24
C ALA A 49 -6.21 -6.29 -14.92
N HIS A 50 -5.80 -5.06 -14.61
CA HIS A 50 -4.41 -4.73 -14.27
C HIS A 50 -4.13 -4.80 -12.76
N GLU A 51 -5.12 -5.14 -11.94
CA GLU A 51 -4.99 -5.23 -10.49
C GLU A 51 -4.89 -6.68 -10.01
N THR A 52 -4.34 -6.85 -8.80
CA THR A 52 -4.28 -8.14 -8.12
C THR A 52 -4.56 -7.94 -6.65
N VAL A 53 -5.10 -8.97 -6.01
CA VAL A 53 -5.39 -8.96 -4.57
C VAL A 53 -4.46 -9.96 -3.88
N VAL A 54 -3.87 -9.53 -2.77
CA VAL A 54 -3.08 -10.39 -1.89
C VAL A 54 -3.79 -10.52 -0.54
N ASP A 55 -3.83 -11.73 -0.02
CA ASP A 55 -4.32 -12.00 1.33
C ASP A 55 -3.23 -11.67 2.35
N ILE A 56 -3.58 -10.88 3.37
CA ILE A 56 -2.71 -10.53 4.49
C ILE A 56 -3.46 -10.68 5.82
N PRO A 57 -2.88 -11.32 6.85
CA PRO A 57 -3.49 -11.41 8.16
C PRO A 57 -3.70 -10.03 8.79
N ARG A 58 -4.87 -9.82 9.39
CA ARG A 58 -5.25 -8.54 10.00
C ARG A 58 -4.22 -7.98 11.00
N TYR A 59 -3.55 -8.83 11.76
CA TYR A 59 -2.55 -8.41 12.75
C TYR A 59 -1.27 -7.80 12.13
N MET A 60 -1.05 -7.97 10.82
CA MET A 60 0.06 -7.32 10.11
C MET A 60 -0.19 -5.84 9.87
N ALA A 61 -1.42 -5.34 10.08
CA ALA A 61 -1.74 -3.91 9.99
C ALA A 61 -0.82 -3.02 10.85
N LYS A 62 -0.27 -3.57 11.95
CA LYS A 62 0.70 -2.88 12.83
C LYS A 62 2.01 -2.48 12.16
N PHE A 63 2.34 -3.05 10.99
CA PHE A 63 3.55 -2.73 10.25
C PHE A 63 3.36 -1.54 9.32
N PHE A 64 2.12 -1.11 9.05
CA PHE A 64 1.85 0.13 8.33
C PHE A 64 2.10 1.30 9.28
N LEU A 65 2.83 2.30 8.79
CA LEU A 65 3.15 3.47 9.59
C LEU A 65 1.91 4.33 9.71
N ALA A 66 1.70 4.92 10.89
CA ALA A 66 0.64 5.90 11.05
C ALA A 66 0.94 7.09 10.14
N ILE A 67 -0.06 7.51 9.36
CA ILE A 67 -0.02 8.80 8.69
C ILE A 67 -0.40 9.82 9.75
N ASP A 68 0.48 10.80 10.01
CA ASP A 68 0.10 11.98 10.76
C ASP A 68 -1.02 12.66 9.96
N THR A 69 -2.26 12.47 10.41
CA THR A 69 -3.45 13.07 9.78
C THR A 69 -3.60 14.53 10.25
N ASP A 70 -2.50 15.16 10.65
CA ASP A 70 -2.49 16.58 10.91
C ASP A 70 -2.49 17.29 9.54
N PRO A 71 -3.56 18.02 9.19
CA PRO A 71 -3.62 18.72 7.92
C PRO A 71 -2.51 19.77 7.74
N ALA A 72 -1.79 20.15 8.80
CA ALA A 72 -0.65 21.07 8.73
C ALA A 72 0.66 20.41 8.26
N THR A 73 0.77 19.08 8.27
CA THR A 73 1.99 18.34 7.86
C THR A 73 1.81 17.49 6.60
N ALA A 74 0.60 17.43 6.05
CA ALA A 74 0.33 16.73 4.80
C ALA A 74 1.22 17.29 3.67
N ILE A 75 2.02 16.41 3.07
CA ILE A 75 2.78 16.74 1.85
C ILE A 75 1.74 16.96 0.75
N PRO A 76 1.69 18.15 0.13
CA PRO A 76 0.71 18.43 -0.90
C PRO A 76 0.95 17.50 -2.10
N ASP A 77 -0.15 17.01 -2.68
CA ASP A 77 -0.14 16.16 -3.85
C ASP A 77 0.67 16.83 -4.99
N PRO A 78 1.67 16.17 -5.60
CA PRO A 78 2.53 16.79 -6.60
C PRO A 78 1.78 17.33 -7.84
N GLU A 79 0.56 16.89 -8.09
CA GLU A 79 -0.26 17.31 -9.24
C GLU A 79 -1.08 18.59 -8.99
N GLU A 80 -1.17 19.12 -7.77
CA GLU A 80 -2.03 20.28 -7.47
C GLU A 80 -1.45 21.63 -7.94
N LYS A 81 -0.22 21.65 -8.49
CA LYS A 81 0.41 22.85 -9.07
C LYS A 81 0.27 22.97 -10.59
N LYS A 82 -0.92 22.71 -11.13
CA LYS A 82 -1.23 23.09 -12.52
C LYS A 82 -2.59 23.77 -12.64
N GLY A 83 -2.60 25.11 -12.51
CA GLY A 83 -3.70 25.92 -13.05
C GLY A 83 -4.13 27.13 -12.23
N ALA A 84 -3.22 28.07 -11.96
CA ALA A 84 -3.63 29.45 -11.68
C ALA A 84 -2.63 30.40 -12.34
N GLY A 85 -2.64 30.42 -13.67
CA GLY A 85 -2.10 31.54 -14.43
C GLY A 85 -3.05 32.73 -14.28
N PRO A 86 -2.55 33.97 -14.07
CA PRO A 86 -3.41 35.12 -13.88
C PRO A 86 -4.05 35.47 -15.22
N ASN A 87 -5.37 35.32 -15.33
CA ASN A 87 -6.08 35.95 -16.44
C ASN A 87 -6.45 37.38 -16.03
N VAL A 88 -5.82 38.28 -16.78
CA VAL A 88 -6.07 39.71 -16.95
C VAL A 88 -7.53 40.07 -17.18
#